data_AF-A0AAV2I2R8-F1
#
_entry.id   AF-A0AAV2I2R8-F1
#
_cell.length_a   1.000
_cell.length_b   1.000
_cell.length_c   1.000
_cell.angle_alpha   90.00
_cell.angle_beta   90.00
_cell.angle_gamma   90.00
#
_symmetry.space_group_name_H-M   'P 1'
#
loop_
_entity.id
_entity.type
_entity.pdbx_description
1 polymer ?
#
loop_
_entity_poly.entity_id
_entity_poly.type
_entity_poly.pdbx_seq_one_letter_code
_entity_poly.pdbx_strand_id
1 'polypeptide(L)'
;MATSMAGPFDIWLTERLKSASADIDTDVFVSYIIGILETESTDEEREESITELLASVVDSSLVADLYTSIVKEWDSENQSKKAAIVKEDIGDKLSAILGKQTLATVQEKKLTKEEADRKAAILAQYGQVSDGDESDSDERSDVDDSPALGATGVNPAKLESTNPLLIRNVNKEEVQRAEREKREKAKEEQEKKKEKDKQDRLAQKQKQQERKESEKKRTSKGEKKR
;
A
#
# COMPACT_ATOMS: atom_id res chain seq x y z
N MET A 1 -10.84 -35.09 8.64
CA MET A 1 -11.09 -34.58 10.00
C MET A 1 -10.01 -33.56 10.27
N ALA A 2 -10.34 -32.28 10.14
CA ALA A 2 -9.39 -31.17 10.19
C ALA A 2 -9.43 -30.52 11.57
N THR A 3 -8.82 -31.16 12.57
CA THR A 3 -8.52 -30.53 13.85
C THR A 3 -7.27 -29.67 13.68
N SER A 4 -7.44 -28.42 13.27
CA SER A 4 -6.36 -27.44 13.23
C SER A 4 -6.85 -26.14 13.84
N MET A 5 -6.29 -25.82 15.02
CA MET A 5 -6.50 -24.60 15.83
C MET A 5 -7.63 -24.63 16.87
N ALA A 6 -7.74 -25.70 17.67
CA ALA A 6 -8.56 -25.62 18.88
C ALA A 6 -7.73 -25.02 20.03
N GLY A 7 -8.08 -23.81 20.48
CA GLY A 7 -7.56 -23.21 21.70
C GLY A 7 -8.01 -23.98 22.96
N PRO A 8 -7.45 -23.67 24.15
CA PRO A 8 -7.90 -24.25 25.41
C PRO A 8 -9.41 -24.05 25.63
N PHE A 9 -9.91 -22.84 25.33
CA PHE A 9 -11.32 -22.50 25.35
C PHE A 9 -12.16 -23.39 24.42
N ASP A 10 -11.70 -23.62 23.20
CA ASP A 10 -12.47 -24.36 22.18
C ASP A 10 -12.67 -25.82 22.59
N ILE A 11 -11.64 -26.42 23.21
CA ILE A 11 -11.70 -27.77 23.76
C ILE A 11 -12.71 -27.83 24.91
N TRP A 12 -12.64 -26.86 25.84
CA TRP A 12 -13.57 -26.78 26.95
C TRP A 12 -15.01 -26.58 26.48
N LEU A 13 -15.25 -25.68 25.52
CA LEU A 13 -16.57 -25.40 24.97
C LEU A 13 -17.14 -26.63 24.27
N THR A 14 -16.30 -27.35 23.53
CA THR A 14 -16.65 -28.62 22.88
C THR A 14 -17.11 -29.66 23.91
N GLU A 15 -16.37 -29.86 25.00
CA GLU A 15 -16.72 -30.81 26.06
C GLU A 15 -17.98 -30.38 26.83
N ARG A 16 -18.14 -29.08 27.07
CA ARG A 16 -19.29 -28.49 27.75
C ARG A 16 -20.57 -28.67 26.94
N LEU A 17 -20.52 -28.42 25.63
CA LEU A 17 -21.65 -28.62 24.71
C LEU A 17 -21.98 -30.11 24.54
N LYS A 18 -20.99 -31.00 24.39
CA LYS A 18 -21.22 -32.46 24.33
C LYS A 18 -21.88 -33.01 25.60
N SER A 19 -21.56 -32.43 26.75
CA SER A 19 -22.13 -32.83 28.04
C SER A 19 -23.58 -32.34 28.21
N ALA A 20 -23.93 -31.20 27.60
CA ALA A 20 -25.29 -30.67 27.61
C ALA A 20 -26.19 -31.40 26.59
N SER A 21 -25.64 -31.81 25.46
CA SER A 21 -26.40 -32.45 24.38
C SER A 21 -25.48 -33.28 23.47
N ALA A 22 -25.75 -34.58 23.42
CA ALA A 22 -24.90 -35.57 22.76
C ALA A 22 -25.00 -35.55 21.23
N ASP A 23 -26.04 -34.94 20.67
CA ASP A 23 -26.36 -34.98 19.23
C ASP A 23 -25.99 -33.69 18.47
N ILE A 24 -25.24 -32.77 19.08
CA ILE A 24 -24.84 -31.50 18.46
C ILE A 24 -23.55 -31.64 17.66
N ASP A 25 -23.52 -31.02 16.48
CA ASP A 25 -22.28 -30.75 15.75
C ASP A 25 -21.47 -29.67 16.48
N THR A 26 -20.73 -30.07 17.50
CA THR A 26 -19.99 -29.15 18.36
C THR A 26 -18.98 -28.29 17.60
N ASP A 27 -18.46 -28.74 16.47
CA ASP A 27 -17.45 -27.98 15.73
C ASP A 27 -18.06 -26.69 15.14
N VAL A 28 -19.26 -26.80 14.55
CA VAL A 28 -19.99 -25.67 13.99
C VAL A 28 -20.41 -24.70 15.10
N PHE A 29 -20.98 -25.20 16.19
CA PHE A 29 -21.45 -24.36 17.30
C PHE A 29 -20.30 -23.66 18.03
N VAL A 30 -19.19 -24.36 18.27
CA VAL A 30 -17.99 -23.76 18.87
C VAL A 30 -17.47 -22.63 17.99
N SER A 31 -17.34 -22.85 16.67
CA SER A 31 -16.85 -21.82 15.75
C SER A 31 -17.77 -20.58 15.70
N TYR A 32 -19.09 -20.79 15.75
CA TYR A 32 -20.06 -19.70 15.67
C TYR A 32 -20.14 -18.91 16.98
N ILE A 33 -20.09 -19.58 18.14
CA ILE A 33 -20.04 -18.94 19.46
C ILE A 33 -18.76 -18.12 19.61
N ILE A 34 -17.60 -18.66 19.22
CA ILE A 34 -16.33 -17.91 19.24
C ILE A 34 -16.41 -16.71 18.31
N GLY A 35 -16.95 -16.89 17.10
CA GLY A 35 -17.17 -15.81 16.15
C GLY A 35 -17.99 -14.67 16.76
N ILE A 36 -19.12 -14.99 17.40
CA ILE A 36 -19.96 -14.00 18.10
C ILE A 36 -19.16 -13.27 19.19
N LEU A 37 -18.44 -14.00 20.05
CA LEU A 37 -17.66 -13.42 21.15
C LEU A 37 -16.54 -12.48 20.66
N GLU A 38 -15.98 -12.75 19.49
CA GLU A 38 -14.95 -11.92 18.84
C GLU A 38 -15.53 -10.72 18.08
N THR A 39 -16.68 -10.88 17.41
CA THR A 39 -17.24 -9.84 16.51
C THR A 39 -18.18 -8.87 17.19
N GLU A 40 -19.01 -9.35 18.12
CA GLU A 40 -20.02 -8.49 18.74
C GLU A 40 -19.38 -7.58 19.78
N SER A 41 -19.72 -6.29 19.72
CA SER A 41 -19.04 -5.25 20.48
C SER A 41 -19.73 -4.92 21.80
N THR A 42 -20.99 -5.36 21.98
CA THR A 42 -21.78 -5.13 23.19
C THR A 42 -22.14 -6.47 23.86
N ASP A 43 -22.17 -6.49 25.18
CA ASP A 43 -22.50 -7.72 25.93
C ASP A 43 -23.99 -8.10 25.83
N GLU A 44 -24.86 -7.13 25.53
CA GLU A 44 -26.30 -7.36 25.31
C GLU A 44 -26.56 -8.12 23.99
N GLU A 45 -25.91 -7.73 22.89
CA GLU A 45 -25.99 -8.45 21.61
C GLU A 45 -25.45 -9.88 21.75
N ARG A 46 -24.35 -10.05 22.49
CA ARG A 46 -23.74 -11.37 22.77
C ARG A 46 -24.67 -12.29 23.52
N GLU A 47 -25.36 -11.75 24.51
CA GLU A 47 -26.34 -12.49 25.28
C GLU A 47 -27.48 -12.99 24.40
N GLU A 48 -28.07 -12.09 23.61
CA GLU A 48 -29.20 -12.43 22.74
C GLU A 48 -28.80 -13.45 21.66
N SER A 49 -27.71 -13.20 20.94
CA SER A 49 -27.22 -14.06 19.85
C SER A 49 -26.84 -15.47 20.33
N ILE A 50 -26.08 -15.58 21.44
CA ILE A 50 -25.66 -16.87 21.96
C ILE A 50 -26.84 -17.61 22.60
N THR A 51 -27.73 -16.90 23.30
CA THR A 51 -28.92 -17.50 23.91
C THR A 51 -29.88 -18.01 22.84
N GLU A 52 -30.12 -17.26 21.76
CA GLU A 52 -30.96 -17.69 20.63
C GLU A 52 -30.39 -18.94 19.95
N LEU A 53 -29.08 -18.94 19.68
CA LEU A 53 -28.38 -20.08 19.10
C LEU A 53 -28.50 -21.32 19.99
N LEU A 54 -28.22 -21.18 21.28
CA LEU A 54 -28.25 -22.30 22.23
C LEU A 54 -29.67 -22.79 22.51
N ALA A 55 -30.67 -21.90 22.53
CA ALA A 55 -32.07 -22.26 22.73
C ALA A 55 -32.64 -23.15 21.61
N SER A 56 -32.02 -23.15 20.43
CA SER A 56 -32.42 -24.03 19.34
C SER A 56 -32.01 -25.50 19.55
N VAL A 57 -31.05 -25.77 20.45
CA VAL A 57 -30.45 -27.12 20.58
C VAL A 57 -30.27 -27.61 22.02
N VAL A 58 -30.37 -26.71 23.00
CA VAL A 58 -30.23 -26.99 24.42
C VAL A 58 -31.53 -26.59 25.12
N ASP A 59 -31.90 -27.36 26.15
CA ASP A 59 -33.09 -27.06 26.94
C ASP A 59 -33.05 -25.63 27.50
N SER A 60 -34.16 -24.90 27.38
CA SER A 60 -34.27 -23.49 27.79
C SER A 60 -33.85 -23.23 29.24
N SER A 61 -33.96 -24.21 30.14
CA SER A 61 -33.50 -24.11 31.52
C SER A 61 -31.97 -24.15 31.69
N LEU A 62 -31.25 -24.73 30.73
CA LEU A 62 -29.78 -24.88 30.76
C LEU A 62 -29.07 -23.79 29.95
N VAL A 63 -29.78 -23.11 29.03
CA VAL A 63 -29.20 -22.08 28.16
C VAL A 63 -28.61 -20.93 28.96
N ALA A 64 -29.32 -20.41 29.97
CA ALA A 64 -28.84 -19.30 30.79
C ALA A 64 -27.59 -19.66 31.60
N ASP A 65 -27.56 -20.85 32.19
CA ASP A 65 -26.40 -21.36 32.93
C ASP A 65 -25.21 -21.62 32.01
N LEU A 66 -25.47 -22.07 30.78
CA LEU A 66 -24.46 -22.33 29.78
C LEU A 66 -23.86 -21.02 29.25
N TYR A 67 -24.69 -20.02 28.90
CA TYR A 67 -24.25 -18.70 28.48
C TYR A 67 -23.33 -18.04 29.54
N THR A 68 -23.79 -17.99 30.79
CA THR A 68 -23.00 -17.39 31.88
C THR A 68 -21.68 -18.12 32.12
N SER A 69 -21.66 -19.46 31.96
CA SER A 69 -20.43 -20.25 32.03
C SER A 69 -19.48 -19.91 30.88
N ILE A 70 -20.01 -19.77 29.65
CA ILE A 70 -19.24 -19.46 28.44
C ILE A 70 -18.56 -18.09 28.55
N VAL A 71 -19.31 -17.05 28.93
CA VAL A 71 -18.77 -15.69 29.08
C VAL A 71 -17.70 -15.66 30.17
N LYS A 72 -17.94 -16.31 31.31
CA LYS A 72 -16.99 -16.35 32.43
C LYS A 72 -15.67 -17.03 32.06
N GLU A 73 -15.73 -18.16 31.34
CA GLU A 73 -14.53 -18.87 30.90
C GLU A 73 -13.79 -18.09 29.80
N TRP A 74 -14.53 -17.47 28.88
CA TRP A 74 -13.98 -16.60 27.84
C TRP A 74 -13.24 -15.40 28.44
N ASP A 75 -13.84 -14.71 29.40
CA ASP A 75 -13.21 -13.59 30.09
C ASP A 75 -11.99 -14.02 30.89
N SER A 76 -12.02 -15.19 31.52
CA SER A 76 -10.88 -15.73 32.29
C SER A 76 -9.69 -16.06 31.38
N GLU A 77 -9.93 -16.68 30.23
CA GLU A 77 -8.89 -16.99 29.26
C GLU A 77 -8.39 -15.74 28.54
N ASN A 78 -9.29 -14.81 28.20
CA ASN A 78 -8.93 -13.58 27.51
C ASN A 78 -8.29 -12.54 28.44
N GLN A 79 -8.61 -12.53 29.74
CA GLN A 79 -7.89 -11.76 30.75
C GLN A 79 -6.47 -12.30 30.95
N SER A 80 -6.30 -13.63 30.90
CA SER A 80 -4.98 -14.27 30.93
C SER A 80 -4.15 -13.94 29.68
N LYS A 81 -4.78 -13.94 28.49
CA LYS A 81 -4.17 -13.52 27.22
C LYS A 81 -3.85 -12.02 27.22
N LYS A 82 -4.77 -11.15 27.64
CA LYS A 82 -4.55 -9.70 27.77
C LYS A 82 -3.43 -9.39 28.78
N ALA A 83 -3.36 -10.10 29.91
CA ALA A 83 -2.28 -9.94 30.88
C ALA A 83 -0.91 -10.40 30.34
N ALA A 84 -0.88 -11.39 29.45
CA ALA A 84 0.34 -11.81 28.75
C ALA A 84 0.74 -10.80 27.64
N ILE A 85 -0.22 -10.24 26.91
CA ILE A 85 0.03 -9.24 25.86
C ILE A 85 0.48 -7.90 26.46
N VAL A 86 -0.10 -7.47 27.59
CA VAL A 86 0.33 -6.25 28.31
C VAL A 86 1.75 -6.40 28.88
N LYS A 87 2.22 -7.62 29.16
CA LYS A 87 3.61 -7.87 29.55
C LYS A 87 4.59 -7.74 28.39
N GLU A 88 4.16 -7.90 27.15
CA GLU A 88 4.92 -7.53 25.97
C GLU A 88 4.46 -6.15 25.49
N ASP A 89 4.84 -5.12 26.24
CA ASP A 89 4.45 -3.74 26.00
C ASP A 89 4.60 -3.38 24.52
N ILE A 90 3.46 -3.07 23.90
CA ILE A 90 3.40 -2.58 22.52
C ILE A 90 4.27 -1.32 22.40
N GLY A 91 4.42 -0.55 23.49
CA GLY A 91 5.35 0.57 23.63
C GLY A 91 6.81 0.16 23.46
N ASP A 92 7.24 -0.95 24.06
CA ASP A 92 8.60 -1.50 23.89
C ASP A 92 8.83 -2.00 22.46
N LYS A 93 7.84 -2.65 21.84
CA LYS A 93 7.92 -3.08 20.43
C LYS A 93 7.97 -1.90 19.47
N LEU A 94 7.15 -0.87 19.68
CA LEU A 94 7.15 0.36 18.90
C LEU A 94 8.47 1.13 19.08
N SER A 95 8.98 1.22 20.31
CA SER A 95 10.28 1.83 20.61
C SER A 95 11.43 1.06 19.95
N ALA A 96 11.38 -0.28 19.93
CA ALA A 96 12.37 -1.11 19.25
C ALA A 96 12.30 -0.97 17.73
N ILE A 97 11.11 -0.85 17.14
CA ILE A 97 10.94 -0.65 15.69
C ILE A 97 11.42 0.75 15.29
N LEU A 98 11.04 1.78 16.04
CA LEU A 98 11.44 3.16 15.78
C LEU A 98 12.94 3.37 15.99
N GLY A 99 13.53 2.73 17.01
CA GLY A 99 14.98 2.72 17.23
C GLY A 99 15.76 1.98 16.15
N LYS A 100 15.18 0.95 15.52
CA LYS A 100 15.78 0.23 14.38
C LYS A 100 15.61 0.98 13.05
N GLN A 101 14.59 1.82 12.92
CA GLN A 101 14.48 2.79 11.83
C GLN A 101 15.33 4.03 12.13
N THR A 102 16.65 3.86 12.24
CA THR A 102 17.56 4.99 12.15
C THR A 102 17.36 5.63 10.78
N LEU A 103 16.80 6.84 10.77
CA LEU A 103 16.61 7.68 9.60
C LEU A 103 17.93 7.68 8.82
N ALA A 104 17.97 7.01 7.67
CA ALA A 104 19.11 7.06 6.79
C ALA A 104 19.27 8.53 6.40
N THR A 105 20.24 9.20 7.02
CA THR A 105 20.56 10.58 6.69
C THR A 105 21.06 10.55 5.25
N VAL A 106 20.16 10.92 4.34
CA VAL A 106 20.49 11.18 2.95
C VAL A 106 21.53 12.29 3.00
N GLN A 107 22.79 11.90 2.80
CA GLN A 107 23.86 12.84 2.54
C GLN A 107 23.38 13.74 1.40
N GLU A 108 23.22 15.03 1.67
CA GLU A 108 22.78 16.01 0.69
C GLU A 108 23.68 15.90 -0.54
N LYS A 109 23.15 15.32 -1.62
CA LYS A 109 23.79 15.41 -2.93
C LYS A 109 23.83 16.88 -3.26
N LYS A 110 25.03 17.47 -3.24
CA LYS A 110 25.28 18.81 -3.79
C LYS A 110 24.86 18.78 -5.25
N LEU A 111 23.64 19.27 -5.53
CA LEU A 111 23.13 19.42 -6.88
C LEU A 111 24.13 20.27 -7.65
N THR A 112 24.63 19.71 -8.75
CA THR A 112 25.49 20.46 -9.65
C THR A 112 24.65 21.58 -10.30
N LYS A 113 25.28 22.71 -10.64
CA LYS A 113 24.59 23.89 -11.20
C LYS A 113 23.70 23.52 -12.40
N GLU A 114 24.14 22.56 -13.21
CA GLU A 114 23.41 22.06 -14.37
C GLU A 114 22.11 21.30 -14.00
N GLU A 115 22.10 20.56 -12.89
CA GLU A 115 20.89 19.86 -12.40
C GLU A 115 19.89 20.84 -11.79
N ALA A 116 20.37 21.93 -11.15
CA ALA A 116 19.52 22.99 -10.65
C ALA A 116 18.84 23.74 -11.81
N ASP A 117 19.60 24.08 -12.86
CA ASP A 117 19.07 24.77 -14.05
C ASP A 117 18.04 23.90 -14.79
N ARG A 118 18.27 22.59 -14.93
CA ARG A 118 17.26 21.67 -15.51
C ARG A 118 15.99 21.60 -14.68
N LYS A 119 16.11 21.50 -13.34
CA LYS A 119 14.95 21.49 -12.45
C LYS A 119 14.17 22.80 -12.54
N ALA A 120 14.86 23.93 -12.59
CA ALA A 120 14.24 25.25 -12.74
C ALA A 120 13.50 25.39 -14.09
N ALA A 121 14.09 24.91 -15.19
CA ALA A 121 13.44 24.94 -16.49
C ALA A 121 12.14 24.11 -16.53
N ILE A 122 12.15 22.93 -15.90
CA ILE A 122 10.96 22.09 -15.76
C ILE A 122 9.91 22.80 -14.88
N LEU A 123 10.31 23.34 -13.73
CA LEU A 123 9.42 24.10 -12.86
C LEU A 123 8.81 25.33 -13.55
N ALA A 124 9.57 26.07 -14.36
CA ALA A 124 9.07 27.19 -15.15
C ALA A 124 8.00 26.75 -16.16
N GLN A 125 8.18 25.59 -16.79
CA GLN A 125 7.19 25.00 -17.71
C GLN A 125 5.87 24.66 -17.00
N TYR A 126 5.91 24.30 -15.71
CA TYR A 126 4.72 24.03 -14.91
C TYR A 126 4.21 25.24 -14.09
N GLY A 127 5.02 26.27 -13.91
CA GLY A 127 4.70 27.48 -13.16
C GLY A 127 3.72 28.41 -13.89
N GLN A 128 3.62 28.29 -15.22
CA GLN A 128 2.69 29.06 -16.03
C GLN A 128 1.22 28.61 -15.88
N VAL A 129 0.94 27.62 -15.02
CA VAL A 129 -0.39 27.02 -14.87
C VAL A 129 -0.99 27.20 -13.47
N SER A 130 -0.29 27.82 -12.51
CA SER A 130 -0.70 27.74 -11.09
C SER A 130 -0.70 29.04 -10.26
N ASP A 131 -0.56 30.24 -10.84
CA ASP A 131 -0.87 31.45 -10.05
C ASP A 131 -1.66 32.46 -10.90
N GLY A 132 -2.81 32.86 -10.36
CA GLY A 132 -3.89 33.52 -11.07
C GLY A 132 -3.83 35.05 -11.06
N ASP A 133 -4.64 35.61 -11.96
CA ASP A 133 -5.27 36.95 -11.96
C ASP A 133 -4.40 38.20 -11.82
N GLU A 134 -4.27 38.99 -12.89
CA GLU A 134 -4.60 40.44 -12.88
C GLU A 134 -4.43 41.10 -14.27
N SER A 135 -5.52 41.77 -14.72
CA SER A 135 -5.66 42.95 -15.63
C SER A 135 -5.03 42.91 -17.05
N ASP A 136 -5.64 43.39 -18.13
CA ASP A 136 -6.65 44.46 -18.28
C ASP A 136 -7.21 44.49 -19.73
N SER A 137 -8.47 44.96 -19.89
CA SER A 137 -9.05 45.66 -21.07
C SER A 137 -9.03 45.01 -22.48
N ASP A 138 -10.18 44.65 -23.07
CA ASP A 138 -11.13 45.57 -23.71
C ASP A 138 -12.13 44.87 -24.70
N GLU A 139 -13.36 45.40 -24.70
CA GLU A 139 -14.38 45.48 -25.77
C GLU A 139 -15.20 44.27 -26.31
N ARG A 140 -16.51 44.33 -25.97
CA ARG A 140 -17.71 44.31 -26.86
C ARG A 140 -18.18 42.95 -27.40
N SER A 141 -19.28 42.43 -26.84
CA SER A 141 -20.65 42.47 -27.37
C SER A 141 -20.90 41.59 -28.60
N ASP A 142 -21.73 40.56 -28.49
CA ASP A 142 -23.07 40.62 -29.09
C ASP A 142 -23.96 39.47 -28.65
N VAL A 143 -25.24 39.79 -28.66
CA VAL A 143 -26.38 39.04 -28.16
C VAL A 143 -26.82 38.02 -29.22
N ASP A 144 -27.51 36.98 -28.75
CA ASP A 144 -28.76 36.50 -29.34
C ASP A 144 -28.81 35.13 -30.06
N ASP A 145 -29.92 34.48 -29.72
CA ASP A 145 -30.68 33.48 -30.46
C ASP A 145 -30.22 32.02 -30.54
N SER A 146 -30.81 31.22 -29.65
CA SER A 146 -31.26 29.87 -30.01
C SER A 146 -32.58 29.97 -30.76
N PRO A 147 -32.77 29.16 -31.82
CA PRO A 147 -34.06 28.51 -31.98
C PRO A 147 -33.97 27.01 -32.24
N ALA A 148 -35.13 26.39 -32.04
CA ALA A 148 -35.36 24.98 -31.78
C ALA A 148 -35.47 24.07 -33.02
N LEU A 149 -35.30 22.77 -32.77
CA LEU A 149 -35.99 21.60 -33.37
C LEU A 149 -36.03 21.44 -34.90
N GLY A 150 -35.44 20.34 -35.41
CA GLY A 150 -35.87 19.75 -36.68
C GLY A 150 -34.90 18.76 -37.37
N ALA A 151 -35.07 17.47 -37.07
CA ALA A 151 -35.00 16.33 -38.00
C ALA A 151 -33.73 15.99 -38.84
N THR A 152 -33.29 14.73 -38.63
CA THR A 152 -32.70 13.77 -39.60
C THR A 152 -31.23 13.87 -40.02
N GLY A 153 -30.45 12.85 -39.65
CA GLY A 153 -29.41 12.27 -40.52
C GLY A 153 -27.99 12.13 -39.95
N VAL A 154 -27.67 10.91 -39.49
CA VAL A 154 -26.34 10.25 -39.52
C VAL A 154 -25.24 10.74 -38.56
N ASN A 155 -24.91 9.91 -37.55
CA ASN A 155 -23.55 9.40 -37.24
C ASN A 155 -23.54 8.64 -35.88
N PRO A 156 -23.33 7.31 -35.82
CA PRO A 156 -23.29 6.55 -34.57
C PRO A 156 -21.87 6.54 -33.96
N ALA A 157 -21.23 7.70 -33.84
CA ALA A 157 -19.80 7.77 -33.43
C ALA A 157 -19.50 8.80 -32.33
N LYS A 158 -20.51 9.34 -31.65
CA LYS A 158 -20.28 10.30 -30.56
C LYS A 158 -21.35 10.25 -29.48
N LEU A 159 -21.59 9.04 -28.97
CA LEU A 159 -22.17 8.86 -27.64
C LEU A 159 -21.03 8.50 -26.68
N GLU A 160 -20.03 9.39 -26.55
CA GLU A 160 -19.29 9.41 -25.29
C GLU A 160 -20.26 10.00 -24.27
N SER A 161 -20.78 9.11 -23.43
CA SER A 161 -21.53 9.46 -22.24
C SER A 161 -20.63 10.30 -21.32
N THR A 162 -20.52 11.59 -21.59
CA THR A 162 -20.06 12.60 -20.64
C THR A 162 -21.11 12.79 -19.55
N ASN A 163 -21.36 11.73 -18.80
CA ASN A 163 -21.88 11.85 -17.46
C ASN A 163 -20.67 12.26 -16.59
N PRO A 164 -20.63 13.47 -16.01
CA PRO A 164 -19.52 13.90 -15.15
C PRO A 164 -19.38 13.06 -13.87
N LEU A 165 -20.32 12.14 -13.63
CA LEU A 165 -20.30 11.14 -12.56
C LEU A 165 -19.73 9.78 -12.99
N LEU A 166 -19.56 9.53 -14.29
CA LEU A 166 -18.90 8.31 -14.78
C LEU A 166 -17.41 8.60 -14.98
N ILE A 167 -16.60 7.98 -14.13
CA ILE A 167 -15.14 8.05 -14.22
C ILE A 167 -14.72 7.45 -15.58
N ARG A 168 -13.92 8.22 -16.33
CA ARG A 168 -13.34 7.80 -17.61
C ARG A 168 -12.60 6.47 -17.43
N ASN A 169 -12.78 5.52 -18.35
CA ASN A 169 -12.01 4.28 -18.35
C ASN A 169 -10.53 4.57 -18.67
N VAL A 170 -9.64 4.39 -17.69
CA VAL A 170 -8.19 4.65 -17.81
C VAL A 170 -7.41 3.42 -18.26
N ASN A 171 -8.02 2.22 -18.23
CA ASN A 171 -7.32 0.95 -18.49
C ASN A 171 -6.64 0.94 -19.88
N LYS A 172 -7.30 1.49 -20.90
CA LYS A 172 -6.73 1.57 -22.26
C LYS A 172 -5.50 2.48 -22.31
N GLU A 173 -5.54 3.62 -21.64
CA GLU A 173 -4.42 4.56 -21.58
C GLU A 173 -3.25 4.01 -20.77
N GLU A 174 -3.56 3.33 -19.67
CA GLU A 174 -2.56 2.73 -18.79
C GLU A 174 -1.78 1.61 -19.48
N VAL A 175 -2.48 0.74 -20.24
CA VAL A 175 -1.82 -0.31 -21.04
C VAL A 175 -0.90 0.29 -22.10
N GLN A 176 -1.36 1.34 -22.82
CA GLN A 176 -0.54 2.02 -23.83
C GLN A 176 0.68 2.73 -23.22
N ARG A 177 0.52 3.36 -22.05
CA ARG A 177 1.62 3.99 -21.32
C ARG A 177 2.64 2.95 -20.85
N ALA A 178 2.18 1.84 -20.27
CA ALA A 178 3.05 0.77 -19.81
C ALA A 178 3.85 0.13 -20.97
N GLU A 179 3.25 -0.03 -22.14
CA GLU A 179 3.96 -0.53 -23.33
C GLU A 179 5.01 0.47 -23.83
N ARG A 180 4.68 1.76 -23.87
CA ARG A 180 5.62 2.82 -24.26
C ARG A 180 6.81 2.90 -23.31
N GLU A 181 6.56 2.89 -22.01
CA GLU A 181 7.61 2.90 -20.98
C GLU A 181 8.53 1.67 -21.08
N LYS A 182 7.98 0.47 -21.33
CA LYS A 182 8.79 -0.73 -21.55
C LYS A 182 9.72 -0.57 -22.75
N ARG A 183 9.22 0.02 -23.85
CA ARG A 183 10.01 0.25 -25.06
C ARG A 183 11.10 1.30 -24.83
N GLU A 184 10.80 2.36 -24.08
CA GLU A 184 11.76 3.43 -23.77
C GLU A 184 12.84 2.92 -22.80
N LYS A 185 12.47 2.22 -21.73
CA LYS A 185 13.41 1.59 -20.81
C LYS A 185 14.37 0.64 -21.52
N ALA A 186 13.89 -0.18 -22.45
CA ALA A 186 14.74 -1.08 -23.23
C ALA A 186 15.76 -0.32 -24.12
N LYS A 187 15.38 0.85 -24.66
CA LYS A 187 16.30 1.70 -25.43
C LYS A 187 17.33 2.36 -24.52
N GLU A 188 16.90 2.93 -23.40
CA GLU A 188 17.80 3.57 -22.44
C GLU A 188 18.81 2.58 -21.85
N GLU A 189 18.40 1.36 -21.51
CA GLU A 189 19.30 0.32 -21.02
C GLU A 189 20.34 -0.07 -22.08
N GLN A 190 19.95 -0.13 -23.35
CA GLN A 190 20.86 -0.41 -24.45
C GLN A 190 21.87 0.73 -24.67
N GLU A 191 21.42 1.98 -24.62
CA GLU A 191 22.28 3.16 -24.73
C GLU A 191 23.23 3.27 -23.54
N LYS A 192 22.73 3.07 -22.32
CA LYS A 192 23.54 3.07 -21.09
C LYS A 192 24.58 1.95 -21.10
N LYS A 193 24.26 0.77 -21.64
CA LYS A 193 25.25 -0.30 -21.83
C LYS A 193 26.34 0.10 -22.81
N LYS A 194 25.97 0.68 -23.96
CA LYS A 194 26.94 1.20 -24.95
C LYS A 194 27.82 2.30 -24.36
N GLU A 195 27.24 3.20 -23.57
CA GLU A 195 27.98 4.29 -22.93
C GLU A 195 28.94 3.78 -21.85
N LYS A 196 28.50 2.81 -21.03
CA LYS A 196 29.37 2.18 -20.04
C LYS A 196 30.56 1.48 -20.70
N ASP A 197 30.32 0.70 -21.77
CA ASP A 197 31.40 0.04 -22.52
C ASP A 197 32.39 1.06 -23.12
N LYS A 198 31.88 2.22 -23.58
CA LYS A 198 32.71 3.31 -24.10
C LYS A 198 33.54 3.97 -22.98
N GLN A 199 32.93 4.23 -21.83
CA GLN A 199 33.61 4.82 -20.66
C GLN A 199 34.70 3.88 -20.13
N ASP A 200 34.42 2.58 -19.99
CA ASP A 200 35.40 1.59 -19.53
C ASP A 200 36.61 1.51 -20.47
N ARG A 201 36.37 1.55 -21.79
CA ARG A 201 37.44 1.59 -22.79
C ARG A 201 38.29 2.86 -22.69
N LEU A 202 37.67 4.01 -22.45
CA LEU A 202 38.39 5.28 -22.29
C LEU A 202 39.19 5.31 -20.99
N ALA A 203 38.61 4.85 -19.89
CA ALA A 203 39.28 4.74 -18.60
C ALA A 203 40.51 3.82 -18.68
N GLN A 204 40.40 2.68 -19.38
CA GLN A 204 41.54 1.78 -19.60
C GLN A 204 42.66 2.46 -20.40
N LYS A 205 42.32 3.24 -21.44
CA LYS A 205 43.31 4.00 -22.22
C LYS A 205 43.99 5.09 -21.40
N GLN A 206 43.23 5.85 -20.62
CA GLN A 206 43.76 6.88 -19.72
C GLN A 206 44.72 6.27 -18.69
N LYS A 207 44.32 5.18 -18.03
CA LYS A 207 45.18 4.47 -17.07
C LYS A 207 46.49 3.99 -17.68
N GLN A 208 46.49 3.58 -18.95
CA GLN A 208 47.73 3.23 -19.66
C GLN A 208 48.60 4.47 -19.97
N GLN A 209 48.00 5.59 -20.36
CA GLN A 209 48.72 6.84 -20.58
C GLN A 209 49.33 7.40 -19.29
N GLU A 210 48.56 7.42 -18.19
CA GLU A 210 49.05 7.84 -16.88
C GLU A 210 50.22 6.99 -16.38
N ARG A 211 50.16 5.66 -16.58
CA ARG A 211 51.30 4.77 -16.27
C ARG A 211 52.53 5.13 -17.09
N LYS A 212 52.38 5.34 -18.40
CA LYS A 212 53.49 5.76 -19.28
C LYS A 212 54.05 7.13 -18.88
N GLU A 213 53.21 8.09 -18.54
CA GLU A 213 53.64 9.43 -18.14
C GLU A 213 54.27 9.48 -16.75
N SER A 214 53.71 8.76 -15.79
CA SER A 214 54.29 8.66 -14.44
C SER A 214 55.65 7.97 -14.47
N GLU A 215 55.84 6.97 -15.33
CA GLU A 215 57.13 6.34 -15.59
C GLU A 215 58.13 7.32 -16.24
N LYS A 216 57.72 8.03 -17.30
CA LYS A 216 58.53 9.10 -17.93
C LYS A 216 58.91 10.24 -16.96
N LYS A 217 57.99 10.62 -16.07
CA LYS A 217 58.25 11.63 -15.03
C LYS A 217 59.21 11.11 -13.95
N ARG A 218 59.16 9.81 -13.64
CA ARG A 218 60.07 9.16 -12.70
C ARG A 218 61.49 9.09 -13.23
N THR A 219 61.66 8.79 -14.52
CA THR A 219 63.00 8.71 -15.15
C THR A 219 63.61 10.09 -15.39
N SER A 220 62.85 11.09 -15.84
CA SER A 220 63.38 12.44 -16.10
C SER A 220 63.80 13.20 -14.83
N LYS A 221 63.15 12.95 -13.68
CA LYS A 221 63.59 13.47 -12.38
C LYS A 221 64.90 12.84 -11.89
N GLY A 222 65.27 11.67 -12.39
CA GLY A 222 66.52 10.98 -12.05
C GLY A 222 67.74 11.62 -12.72
N GLU A 223 67.60 12.06 -13.98
CA GLU A 223 68.67 12.76 -14.70
C GLU A 223 68.89 14.20 -14.23
N LYS A 224 67.84 14.93 -13.85
CA LYS A 224 67.99 16.31 -13.31
C LYS A 224 68.63 16.39 -11.92
N LYS A 225 68.80 15.25 -11.23
CA LYS A 225 69.37 15.18 -9.87
C LYS A 225 70.83 14.71 -9.85
N ARG A 226 71.37 14.26 -10.99
CA ARG A 226 72.81 13.98 -11.17
C ARG A 226 73.47 15.16 -11.87
#